data_AF-A0A2Z4IRT5-F1
#
_entry.id   AF-A0A2Z4IRT5-F1
#
_cell.length_a   1.000
_cell.length_b   1.000
_cell.length_c   1.000
_cell.angle_alpha   90.00
_cell.angle_beta   90.00
_cell.angle_gamma   90.00
#
_symmetry.space_group_name_H-M   'P 1'
#
loop_
_entity.id
_entity.type
_entity.pdbx_description
1 polymer ?
#
loop_
_entity_poly.entity_id
_entity_poly.type
_entity_poly.pdbx_seq_one_letter_code
_entity_poly.pdbx_strand_id
1 'polypeptide(L)'
;MIRFMLDPELLERITTRRAELDELQEQLAQQPAEARAERDELAGAGRVLERITGQRAEERASAGPVPGQAGGRAVTLIPHREPDVEEDSLPWDYQRIIAAVRQAAWPITAREVGRVQRAHGAALTTHDGTPVAVGGNAAPAKQGSTGYASAEKDLRYT
;
A
#
# COMPACT_ATOMS: atom_id res chain seq x y z
N MET A 1 -33.11 -67.07 -2.66
CA MET A 1 -31.64 -67.17 -2.70
C MET A 1 -31.12 -65.83 -3.21
N ILE A 2 -30.71 -64.98 -2.28
CA ILE A 2 -30.40 -63.57 -2.54
C ILE A 2 -29.09 -63.52 -3.32
N ARG A 3 -29.10 -62.82 -4.46
CA ARG A 3 -27.92 -62.49 -5.26
C ARG A 3 -27.01 -61.55 -4.44
N PHE A 4 -26.37 -62.11 -3.43
CA PHE A 4 -25.17 -61.60 -2.74
C PHE A 4 -23.89 -62.05 -3.48
N MET A 5 -24.03 -62.57 -4.71
CA MET A 5 -22.93 -62.60 -5.66
C MET A 5 -22.49 -61.15 -5.84
N LEU A 6 -21.34 -60.80 -5.23
CA LEU A 6 -20.69 -59.51 -5.40
C LEU A 6 -20.76 -59.13 -6.88
N ASP A 7 -21.39 -58.00 -7.16
CA ASP A 7 -21.36 -57.43 -8.49
C ASP A 7 -19.89 -57.15 -8.84
N PRO A 8 -19.32 -57.81 -9.86
CA PRO A 8 -17.92 -57.62 -10.22
C PRO A 8 -17.60 -56.15 -10.54
N GLU A 9 -18.58 -55.39 -11.04
CA GLU A 9 -18.41 -53.95 -11.29
C GLU A 9 -18.24 -53.15 -9.98
N LEU A 10 -18.99 -53.50 -8.94
CA LEU A 10 -18.85 -52.85 -7.63
C LEU A 10 -17.49 -53.13 -7.00
N LEU A 11 -16.97 -54.35 -7.17
CA LEU A 11 -15.62 -54.71 -6.71
C LEU A 11 -14.53 -53.89 -7.40
N GLU A 12 -14.61 -53.77 -8.73
CA GLU A 12 -13.68 -52.94 -9.52
C GLU A 12 -13.72 -51.46 -9.08
N ARG A 13 -14.91 -50.91 -8.83
CA ARG A 13 -15.04 -49.53 -8.34
C ARG A 13 -14.42 -49.36 -6.95
N ILE A 14 -14.52 -50.38 -6.08
CA ILE A 14 -13.91 -50.35 -4.74
C ILE A 14 -12.38 -50.43 -4.83
N THR A 15 -11.84 -51.30 -5.69
CA THR A 15 -10.38 -51.42 -5.87
C THR A 15 -9.78 -50.16 -6.47
N THR A 16 -10.43 -49.60 -7.51
CA THR A 16 -10.01 -48.32 -8.09
C THR A 16 -10.05 -47.21 -7.05
N ARG A 17 -11.15 -47.09 -6.29
CA ARG A 17 -11.26 -46.03 -5.29
C ARG A 17 -10.24 -46.16 -4.15
N ARG A 18 -9.84 -47.39 -3.81
CA ARG A 18 -8.77 -47.63 -2.83
C ARG A 18 -7.41 -47.17 -3.36
N ALA A 19 -7.07 -47.52 -4.60
CA ALA A 19 -5.84 -47.04 -5.23
C ALA A 19 -5.79 -45.50 -5.31
N GLU A 20 -6.89 -44.85 -5.70
CA GLU A 20 -6.99 -43.38 -5.70
C GLU A 20 -6.77 -42.78 -4.30
N LEU A 21 -7.28 -43.43 -3.25
CA LEU A 21 -7.08 -42.98 -1.87
C LEU A 21 -5.65 -43.20 -1.39
N ASP A 22 -5.00 -44.29 -1.81
CA ASP A 22 -3.59 -44.55 -1.50
C ASP A 22 -2.68 -43.50 -2.16
N GLU A 23 -2.93 -43.14 -3.42
CA GLU A 23 -2.21 -42.05 -4.11
C GLU A 23 -2.41 -40.69 -3.42
N LEU A 24 -3.64 -40.36 -3.01
CA LEU A 24 -3.91 -39.14 -2.24
C LEU A 24 -3.21 -39.16 -0.89
N GLN A 25 -3.13 -40.33 -0.24
CA GLN A 25 -2.42 -40.48 1.02
C GLN A 25 -0.92 -40.27 0.85
N GLU A 26 -0.32 -40.76 -0.23
CA GLU A 26 1.09 -40.50 -0.56
C GLU A 26 1.35 -39.00 -0.80
N GLN A 27 0.49 -38.33 -1.56
CA GLN A 27 0.58 -36.87 -1.76
C GLN A 27 0.45 -36.11 -0.43
N LEU A 28 -0.51 -36.49 0.42
CA LEU A 28 -0.70 -35.85 1.72
C LEU A 28 0.45 -36.14 2.69
N ALA A 29 1.12 -37.29 2.57
CA ALA A 29 2.32 -37.58 3.36
C ALA A 29 3.50 -36.68 2.94
N GLN A 30 3.54 -36.26 1.67
CA GLN A 30 4.60 -35.42 1.11
C GLN A 30 4.40 -33.92 1.42
N GLN A 31 3.17 -33.41 1.33
CA GLN A 31 2.84 -31.98 1.53
C GLN A 31 3.41 -31.35 2.82
N PRO A 32 3.38 -32.00 4.00
CA PRO A 32 3.95 -31.44 5.22
C PRO A 32 5.46 -31.28 5.19
N ALA A 33 6.18 -32.15 4.45
CA ALA A 33 7.63 -32.03 4.31
C ALA A 33 7.99 -30.82 3.44
N GLU A 34 7.26 -30.62 2.34
CA GLU A 34 7.39 -29.46 1.46
C GLU A 34 7.07 -28.16 2.18
N ALA A 35 5.94 -28.11 2.91
CA ALA A 35 5.56 -26.93 3.69
C ALA A 35 6.57 -26.58 4.79
N ARG A 36 7.29 -27.57 5.34
CA ARG A 36 8.39 -27.32 6.29
C ARG A 36 9.60 -26.72 5.58
N ALA A 37 10.00 -27.29 4.44
CA ALA A 37 11.09 -26.76 3.63
C ALA A 37 10.84 -25.30 3.23
N GLU A 38 9.63 -24.98 2.74
CA GLU A 38 9.25 -23.60 2.39
C GLU A 38 9.31 -22.68 3.62
N ARG A 39 8.84 -23.12 4.78
CA ARG A 39 8.94 -22.33 6.03
C ARG A 39 10.38 -22.06 6.44
N ASP A 40 11.28 -23.01 6.24
CA ASP A 40 12.71 -22.85 6.54
C ASP A 40 13.36 -21.84 5.57
N GLU A 41 12.99 -21.88 4.29
CA GLU A 41 13.41 -20.87 3.29
C GLU A 41 12.90 -19.48 3.66
N LEU A 42 11.61 -19.36 4.02
CA LEU A 42 11.01 -18.10 4.46
C LEU A 42 11.66 -17.58 5.75
N ALA A 43 12.00 -18.45 6.70
CA ALA A 43 12.75 -18.07 7.88
C ALA A 43 14.16 -17.54 7.52
N GLY A 44 14.80 -18.14 6.50
CA GLY A 44 16.04 -17.62 5.92
C GLY A 44 15.87 -16.22 5.33
N ALA A 45 14.85 -16.02 4.49
CA ALA A 45 14.55 -14.72 3.90
C ALA A 45 14.23 -13.65 4.96
N GLY A 46 13.48 -14.01 6.00
CA GLY A 46 13.16 -13.13 7.13
C GLY A 46 14.41 -12.61 7.84
N ARG A 47 15.37 -13.50 8.14
CA ARG A 47 16.65 -13.09 8.75
C ARG A 47 17.48 -12.16 7.86
N VAL A 48 17.44 -12.37 6.54
CA VAL A 48 18.12 -11.48 5.59
C VAL A 48 17.47 -10.09 5.62
N LEU A 49 16.14 -10.02 5.64
CA LEU A 49 15.42 -8.76 5.71
C LEU A 49 15.72 -8.00 7.02
N GLU A 50 15.72 -8.69 8.15
CA GLU A 50 16.09 -8.11 9.46
C GLU A 50 17.49 -7.49 9.45
N ARG A 51 18.46 -8.17 8.81
CA ARG A 51 19.81 -7.64 8.67
C ARG A 51 19.82 -6.36 7.84
N ILE A 52 19.13 -6.35 6.70
CA ILE A 52 19.10 -5.19 5.80
C ILE A 52 18.42 -3.99 6.46
N THR A 53 17.30 -4.22 7.16
CA THR A 53 16.60 -3.14 7.87
C THR A 53 17.42 -2.61 9.03
N GLY A 54 18.11 -3.49 9.78
CA GLY A 54 19.07 -3.10 10.81
C GLY A 54 20.22 -2.24 10.28
N GLN A 55 20.88 -2.68 9.21
CA GLN A 55 21.96 -1.93 8.55
C GLN A 55 21.51 -0.54 8.10
N ARG A 56 20.32 -0.45 7.49
CA ARG A 56 19.77 0.84 7.03
C ARG A 56 19.38 1.77 8.18
N ALA A 57 18.94 1.21 9.31
CA ALA A 57 18.66 2.00 10.51
C ALA A 57 19.95 2.56 11.12
N GLU A 58 21.01 1.75 11.16
CA GLU A 58 22.34 2.17 11.61
C GLU A 58 22.95 3.23 10.69
N GLU A 59 22.84 3.06 9.36
CA GLU A 59 23.26 4.04 8.36
C GLU A 59 22.56 5.40 8.59
N ARG A 60 21.24 5.39 8.81
CA ARG A 60 20.48 6.62 9.12
C ARG A 60 20.87 7.24 10.46
N ALA A 61 21.14 6.42 11.48
CA ALA A 61 21.58 6.91 12.78
C ALA A 61 22.98 7.56 12.67
N SER A 62 23.87 7.00 11.85
CA SER A 62 25.21 7.53 11.60
C SER A 62 25.20 8.80 10.75
N ALA A 63 24.26 8.96 9.82
CA ALA A 63 24.18 10.14 8.95
C ALA A 63 23.78 11.42 9.72
N GLY A 64 23.02 11.28 10.82
CA GLY A 64 22.50 12.39 11.60
C GLY A 64 21.56 13.33 10.81
N PRO A 65 20.78 14.19 11.49
CA PRO A 65 20.05 15.26 10.81
C PRO A 65 21.06 16.32 10.35
N VAL A 66 21.17 16.55 9.04
CA VAL A 66 22.04 17.61 8.50
C VAL A 66 21.36 18.97 8.75
N PRO A 67 21.97 19.90 9.50
CA PRO A 67 21.45 21.25 9.62
C PRO A 67 21.67 22.01 8.31
N GLY A 68 20.62 22.67 7.82
CA GLY A 68 20.65 23.59 6.69
C GLY A 68 20.20 24.99 7.13
N GLN A 69 20.39 25.99 6.27
CA GLN A 69 19.97 27.37 6.53
C GLN A 69 18.98 27.83 5.45
N ALA A 70 17.82 28.33 5.87
CA ALA A 70 16.82 28.91 4.98
C ALA A 70 16.47 30.31 5.49
N GLY A 71 16.75 31.35 4.69
CA GLY A 71 16.50 32.74 5.07
C GLY A 71 17.14 33.15 6.40
N GLY A 72 18.36 32.66 6.68
CA GLY A 72 19.10 32.93 7.91
C GLY A 72 18.66 32.11 9.14
N ARG A 73 17.61 31.29 9.04
CA ARG A 73 17.13 30.43 10.13
C ARG A 73 17.68 29.01 9.97
N ALA A 74 18.16 28.44 11.06
CA ALA A 74 18.59 27.05 11.08
C ALA A 74 17.36 26.12 10.93
N VAL A 75 17.42 25.21 9.97
CA VAL A 75 16.40 24.20 9.70
C VAL A 75 17.05 22.83 9.61
N THR A 76 16.34 21.79 10.06
CA THR A 76 16.79 20.41 9.84
C THR A 76 16.46 20.02 8.40
N LEU A 77 17.48 19.67 7.60
CA LEU A 77 17.24 19.13 6.27
C LEU A 77 16.60 17.75 6.40
N ILE A 78 15.47 17.55 5.73
CA ILE A 78 14.87 16.22 5.60
C ILE A 78 15.78 15.42 4.64
N PRO A 79 16.35 14.26 5.05
CA PRO A 79 17.37 13.49 4.30
C PRO A 79 16.95 12.88 2.95
N HIS A 80 16.06 13.50 2.20
CA HIS A 80 15.64 13.07 0.86
C HIS A 80 15.82 14.14 -0.22
N ARG A 81 16.51 15.25 0.08
CA ARG A 81 17.08 16.11 -0.96
C ARG A 81 18.56 15.80 -1.04
N GLU A 82 18.97 15.13 -2.12
CA GLU A 82 20.34 15.27 -2.56
C GLU A 82 20.58 16.77 -2.83
N PRO A 83 21.57 17.40 -2.18
CA PRO A 83 21.81 18.84 -2.30
C PRO A 83 22.21 19.27 -3.72
N ASP A 84 22.62 18.32 -4.57
CA ASP A 84 23.16 18.55 -5.91
C ASP A 84 22.14 18.22 -7.04
N VAL A 85 20.88 17.92 -6.71
CA VAL A 85 19.85 17.76 -7.75
C VAL A 85 19.40 19.14 -8.20
N GLU A 86 19.92 19.54 -9.36
CA GLU A 86 19.52 20.76 -10.07
C GLU A 86 18.00 20.79 -10.27
N GLU A 87 17.39 21.95 -10.08
CA GLU A 87 15.94 22.14 -10.17
C GLU A 87 15.39 21.66 -11.53
N ASP A 88 16.15 21.88 -12.59
CA ASP A 88 15.83 21.47 -13.96
C ASP A 88 15.81 19.95 -14.16
N SER A 89 16.43 19.20 -13.25
CA SER A 89 16.43 17.72 -13.24
C SER A 89 15.21 17.13 -12.54
N LEU A 90 14.44 17.95 -11.81
CA LEU A 90 13.23 17.49 -11.14
C LEU A 90 12.10 17.27 -12.16
N PRO A 91 11.15 16.34 -11.92
CA PRO A 91 9.96 16.24 -12.74
C PRO A 91 9.22 17.58 -12.77
N TRP A 92 8.66 17.93 -13.93
CA TRP A 92 8.09 19.25 -14.21
C TRP A 92 7.12 19.79 -13.15
N ASP A 93 6.28 18.92 -12.58
CA ASP A 93 5.32 19.30 -11.53
C ASP A 93 6.01 19.82 -10.25
N TYR A 94 7.16 19.24 -9.90
CA TYR A 94 7.94 19.69 -8.74
C TYR A 94 8.61 21.04 -9.00
N GLN A 95 9.13 21.27 -10.20
CA GLN A 95 9.71 22.57 -10.60
C GLN A 95 8.68 23.69 -10.45
N ARG A 96 7.44 23.45 -10.91
CA ARG A 96 6.35 24.44 -10.80
C ARG A 96 5.98 24.78 -9.37
N ILE A 97 5.95 23.78 -8.50
CA ILE A 97 5.67 23.97 -7.07
C ILE A 97 6.76 24.86 -6.46
N ILE A 98 8.03 24.59 -6.76
CA ILE A 98 9.16 25.38 -6.26
C ILE A 98 9.11 26.81 -6.80
N ALA A 99 8.84 27.00 -8.09
CA ALA A 99 8.66 28.31 -8.69
C ALA A 99 7.51 29.11 -8.04
N ALA A 100 6.37 28.46 -7.78
CA ALA A 100 5.23 29.10 -7.12
C ALA A 100 5.54 29.51 -5.67
N VAL A 101 6.26 28.66 -4.93
CA VAL A 101 6.73 28.98 -3.57
C VAL A 101 7.71 30.15 -3.58
N ARG A 102 8.63 30.22 -4.55
CA ARG A 102 9.58 31.34 -4.67
C ARG A 102 8.91 32.66 -5.06
N GLN A 103 7.91 32.61 -5.94
CA GLN A 103 7.16 33.80 -6.35
C GLN A 103 6.25 34.33 -5.23
N ALA A 104 5.90 33.48 -4.27
CA ALA A 104 5.16 33.92 -3.12
C ALA A 104 6.07 34.72 -2.17
N ALA A 105 5.84 36.03 -2.09
CA ALA A 105 6.52 36.92 -1.16
C ALA A 105 6.15 36.68 0.33
N TRP A 106 5.38 35.63 0.63
CA TRP A 106 4.81 35.32 1.95
C TRP A 106 4.65 33.81 2.13
N PRO A 107 4.50 33.31 3.37
CA PRO A 107 4.18 31.90 3.62
C PRO A 107 2.88 31.52 2.90
N ILE A 108 2.96 30.53 1.99
CA ILE A 108 1.80 30.03 1.26
C ILE A 108 1.31 28.70 1.82
N THR A 109 0.00 28.49 1.74
CA THR A 109 -0.64 27.27 2.21
C THR A 109 -0.49 26.14 1.19
N ALA A 110 -0.46 24.90 1.67
CA ALA A 110 -0.45 23.72 0.79
C ALA A 110 -1.64 23.70 -0.20
N ARG A 111 -2.77 24.33 0.17
CA ARG A 111 -3.94 24.48 -0.70
C ARG A 111 -3.67 25.41 -1.89
N GLU A 112 -2.87 26.45 -1.72
CA GLU A 112 -2.49 27.37 -2.79
C GLU A 112 -1.48 26.73 -3.74
N VAL A 113 -0.50 26.01 -3.22
CA VAL A 113 0.43 25.19 -4.02
C VAL A 113 -0.33 24.16 -4.87
N GLY A 114 -1.27 23.43 -4.26
CA GLY A 114 -2.09 22.44 -4.96
C GLY A 114 -3.03 23.03 -6.02
N ARG A 115 -3.31 24.34 -6.00
CA ARG A 115 -4.06 25.02 -7.07
C ARG A 115 -3.18 25.26 -8.31
N VAL A 116 -1.91 25.61 -8.14
CA VAL A 116 -0.95 25.78 -9.24
C VAL A 116 -0.71 24.46 -9.98
N GLN A 117 -0.72 23.34 -9.26
CA GLN A 117 -0.55 22.00 -9.84
C GLN A 117 -1.81 21.53 -10.60
N ARG A 118 -3.01 21.78 -10.08
CA ARG A 118 -4.27 21.40 -10.75
C ARG A 118 -4.59 22.20 -12.02
N ALA A 119 -4.12 23.45 -12.12
CA ALA A 119 -4.41 24.31 -13.26
C ALA A 119 -3.89 23.79 -14.61
N HIS A 120 -3.00 22.78 -14.64
CA HIS A 120 -2.48 22.17 -15.87
C HIS A 120 -3.08 20.78 -16.19
N GLY A 121 -3.65 20.09 -15.20
CA GLY A 121 -4.36 18.81 -15.42
C GLY A 121 -5.73 18.98 -16.11
N ALA A 122 -6.22 20.22 -16.25
CA ALA A 122 -7.48 20.54 -16.91
C ALA A 122 -7.34 20.75 -18.45
N ALA A 123 -6.13 20.64 -19.00
CA ALA A 123 -5.86 20.87 -20.43
C ALA A 123 -5.69 19.57 -21.24
N LEU A 124 -6.32 18.47 -20.83
CA LEU A 124 -6.59 17.33 -21.70
C LEU A 124 -8.10 17.22 -21.94
N THR A 125 -8.66 18.26 -22.55
CA THR A 125 -9.98 18.20 -23.18
C THR A 125 -9.79 17.78 -24.63
N THR A 126 -10.37 16.64 -25.02
CA THR A 126 -10.66 16.39 -26.43
C THR A 126 -11.63 17.45 -26.95
N HIS A 127 -11.61 17.70 -28.26
CA HIS A 127 -12.28 18.80 -28.96
C HIS A 127 -13.81 18.94 -28.76
N ASP A 128 -14.45 18.02 -28.02
CA ASP A 128 -15.91 17.96 -27.83
C ASP A 128 -16.36 18.11 -26.36
N GLY A 129 -15.47 18.52 -25.45
CA GLY A 129 -15.85 18.97 -24.10
C GLY A 129 -16.28 17.89 -23.10
N THR A 130 -16.14 16.61 -23.42
CA THR A 130 -16.47 15.51 -22.49
C THR A 130 -15.28 15.17 -21.58
N PRO A 131 -15.43 15.15 -20.23
CA PRO A 131 -14.35 14.75 -19.34
C PRO A 131 -14.05 13.25 -19.45
N VAL A 132 -12.76 12.89 -19.58
CA VAL A 132 -12.32 11.49 -19.53
C VAL A 132 -12.39 11.00 -18.09
N ALA A 133 -13.27 10.04 -17.84
CA ALA A 133 -13.34 9.34 -16.56
C ALA A 133 -12.08 8.48 -16.37
N VAL A 134 -11.16 8.94 -15.53
CA VAL A 134 -10.10 8.07 -14.99
C VAL A 134 -10.77 7.18 -13.94
N GLY A 135 -10.91 5.90 -14.26
CA GLY A 135 -11.52 4.89 -13.40
C GLY A 135 -10.78 4.77 -12.06
N GLY A 136 -11.29 5.47 -11.05
CA GLY A 136 -10.99 5.23 -9.65
C GLY A 136 -12.09 4.35 -9.06
N ASN A 137 -11.70 3.18 -8.57
CA ASN A 137 -12.57 2.18 -7.96
C ASN A 137 -13.38 2.82 -6.80
N ALA A 138 -14.71 2.80 -6.94
CA ALA A 138 -15.64 3.32 -5.94
C ALA A 138 -15.82 2.30 -4.80
N ALA A 139 -15.55 2.72 -3.56
CA ALA A 139 -16.18 2.12 -2.39
C ALA A 139 -17.46 2.93 -2.07
N PRO A 140 -18.60 2.28 -1.79
CA PRO A 140 -19.90 2.96 -1.80
C PRO A 140 -20.13 3.86 -0.58
N ALA A 141 -20.69 5.03 -0.87
CA ALA A 141 -21.21 6.00 0.08
C ALA A 141 -22.38 5.43 0.90
N LYS A 142 -22.37 5.63 2.22
CA LYS A 142 -23.59 5.62 3.03
C LYS A 142 -24.13 7.04 3.13
N GLN A 143 -25.30 7.26 2.53
CA GLN A 143 -26.13 8.44 2.71
C GLN A 143 -27.08 8.25 3.90
N GLY A 144 -27.37 9.33 4.62
CA GLY A 144 -28.36 9.42 5.70
C GLY A 144 -27.91 10.43 6.76
N SER A 145 -28.05 11.74 6.50
CA SER A 145 -29.22 12.56 6.84
C SER A 145 -29.33 12.92 8.34
N THR A 146 -28.93 14.16 8.62
CA THR A 146 -29.62 15.21 9.41
C THR A 146 -30.19 14.89 10.80
N GLY A 147 -29.74 15.64 11.81
CA GLY A 147 -30.46 15.80 13.08
C GLY A 147 -29.70 16.64 14.12
N TYR A 148 -29.95 17.95 14.13
CA TYR A 148 -29.63 18.83 15.26
C TYR A 148 -30.43 18.40 16.50
N ALA A 149 -29.77 18.24 17.64
CA ALA A 149 -30.42 18.41 18.95
C ALA A 149 -29.40 18.83 20.00
N SER A 150 -29.65 20.02 20.55
CA SER A 150 -28.99 20.63 21.70
C SER A 150 -28.94 19.69 22.90
N ALA A 151 -27.80 19.65 23.59
CA ALA A 151 -27.76 19.20 24.97
C ALA A 151 -27.42 20.40 25.85
N GLU A 152 -28.45 20.86 26.55
CA GLU A 152 -28.43 21.87 27.58
C GLU A 152 -27.43 21.50 28.69
N LYS A 153 -26.79 22.55 29.20
CA LYS A 153 -26.18 22.58 30.52
C LYS A 153 -27.25 22.24 31.55
N ASP A 154 -26.99 21.24 32.39
CA ASP A 154 -27.40 21.32 33.79
C ASP A 154 -26.53 20.39 34.64
N LEU A 155 -25.42 20.97 35.10
CA LEU A 155 -24.57 20.43 36.14
C LEU A 155 -25.19 20.87 37.48
N ARG A 156 -26.04 20.03 38.09
CA ARG A 156 -26.49 20.24 39.46
C ARG A 156 -25.72 19.33 40.42
N TYR A 157 -24.98 20.00 41.29
CA TYR A 157 -24.53 19.51 42.59
C TYR A 157 -25.75 19.13 43.44
N THR A 158 -25.77 17.88 43.91
CA THR A 158 -25.90 17.38 45.31
C THR A 158 -26.51 16.00 45.29
#